data_AF-A0AAW0M2G2-F1
#
_entry.id   AF-A0AAW0M2G2-F1
#
_cell.length_a   1.000
_cell.length_b   1.000
_cell.length_c   1.000
_cell.angle_alpha   90.00
_cell.angle_beta   90.00
_cell.angle_gamma   90.00
#
_symmetry.space_group_name_H-M   'P 1'
#
loop_
_entity.id
_entity.type
_entity.pdbx_description
1 polymer ?
#
loop_
_entity_poly.entity_id
_entity_poly.type
_entity_poly.pdbx_seq_one_letter_code
_entity_poly.pdbx_strand_id
1 'polypeptide(L)'
;MALRSAPPRAAKPKPKTSSLTSKLFRNPKVPFALALIFADAILVALIIAYVPYTKIDWDAYMSQVSGFVGGERDYSNLKGDTGPLVYPAGFLYVYSAIQYVTGGEVYPAQILFGLLYIINLGIVLFIYMKTDALPWWALSLLCLSKRMHSIFVLRLFNDCFATTLLHAAMASLLYQRWHLGLIIFSGAVSIKMNVLLYAPSLFLLMLKGMDIIGVISALAGAALVQVLALSSSFLGLSA
;
A
#
# COMPACT_ATOMS: atom_id res chain seq x y z
N MET A 1 -37.52 44.62 54.66
CA MET A 1 -37.26 43.33 53.97
C MET A 1 -36.63 43.66 52.62
N ALA A 2 -35.29 43.78 52.56
CA ALA A 2 -34.57 44.13 51.34
C ALA A 2 -33.75 42.91 50.90
N LEU A 3 -34.16 42.29 49.79
CA LEU A 3 -33.49 41.14 49.18
C LEU A 3 -32.15 41.59 48.59
N ARG A 4 -31.05 41.09 49.15
CA ARG A 4 -29.70 41.21 48.54
C ARG A 4 -29.65 40.35 47.28
N SER A 5 -29.45 40.98 46.13
CA SER A 5 -29.19 40.31 44.85
C SER A 5 -27.85 39.58 44.85
N ALA A 6 -27.84 38.34 44.39
CA ALA A 6 -26.64 37.49 44.28
C ALA A 6 -25.64 38.03 43.24
N PRO A 7 -24.33 37.78 43.40
CA PRO A 7 -23.30 38.25 42.47
C PRO A 7 -23.36 37.50 41.13
N PRO A 8 -22.91 38.13 40.02
CA PRO A 8 -22.92 37.50 38.70
C PRO A 8 -21.93 36.33 38.66
N ARG A 9 -22.40 35.20 38.12
CA ARG A 9 -21.63 33.95 37.98
C ARG A 9 -20.50 34.17 36.97
N ALA A 10 -19.24 34.07 37.44
CA ALA A 10 -18.07 34.14 36.57
C ALA A 10 -18.17 33.12 35.42
N ALA A 11 -18.02 33.61 34.19
CA ALA A 11 -18.06 32.79 32.99
C ALA A 11 -16.90 31.77 33.01
N LYS A 12 -17.22 30.47 32.86
CA LYS A 12 -16.21 29.42 32.74
C LYS A 12 -15.36 29.67 31.49
N PRO A 13 -14.02 29.53 31.55
CA PRO A 13 -13.17 29.72 30.38
C PRO A 13 -13.54 28.70 29.29
N LYS A 14 -13.77 29.18 28.06
CA LYS A 14 -14.03 28.34 26.89
C LYS A 14 -12.84 27.41 26.64
N PRO A 15 -13.04 26.11 26.36
CA PRO A 15 -11.95 25.20 26.04
C PRO A 15 -11.21 25.70 24.80
N LYS A 16 -9.90 25.92 24.92
CA LYS A 16 -9.04 26.28 23.78
C LYS A 16 -9.12 25.15 22.74
N THR A 17 -9.71 25.45 21.59
CA THR A 17 -9.70 24.57 20.41
C THR A 17 -8.25 24.41 19.95
N SER A 18 -7.53 23.40 20.47
CA SER A 18 -6.18 23.13 20.00
C SER A 18 -6.28 22.71 18.54
N SER A 19 -5.71 23.49 17.63
CA SER A 19 -5.67 23.18 16.21
C SER A 19 -5.06 21.78 16.00
N LEU A 20 -5.54 21.02 15.02
CA LEU A 20 -5.03 19.69 14.66
C LEU A 20 -3.49 19.70 14.50
N THR A 21 -2.95 20.80 13.98
CA THR A 21 -1.52 21.09 13.87
C THR A 21 -0.81 21.04 15.22
N SER A 22 -1.35 21.71 16.26
CA SER A 22 -0.74 21.74 17.59
C SER A 22 -0.72 20.38 18.31
N LYS A 23 -1.61 19.44 17.94
CA LYS A 23 -1.59 18.06 18.44
C LYS A 23 -0.59 17.19 17.69
N LEU A 24 -0.42 17.40 16.39
CA LEU A 24 0.48 16.63 15.53
C LEU A 24 1.96 16.86 15.91
N PHE A 25 2.33 18.09 16.29
CA PHE A 25 3.70 18.45 16.70
C PHE A 25 4.05 18.14 18.16
N ARG A 26 3.17 17.49 18.94
CA ARG A 26 3.49 17.09 20.33
C ARG A 26 4.41 15.88 20.42
N ASN A 27 4.42 15.01 19.41
CA ASN A 27 5.31 13.86 19.37
C ASN A 27 6.43 14.14 18.36
N PRO A 28 7.70 14.29 18.78
CA PRO A 28 8.81 14.64 17.89
C PRO A 28 9.06 13.59 16.79
N LYS A 29 8.56 12.36 16.94
CA LYS A 29 8.65 11.31 15.92
C LYS A 29 7.87 11.65 14.64
N VAL A 30 6.74 12.34 14.76
CA VAL A 30 5.87 12.68 13.62
C VAL A 30 6.51 13.71 12.67
N PRO A 31 6.97 14.90 13.13
CA PRO A 31 7.64 15.84 12.24
C PRO A 31 8.93 15.26 11.67
N PHE A 32 9.63 14.40 12.42
CA PHE A 32 10.80 13.69 11.91
C PHE A 32 10.45 12.74 10.76
N ALA A 33 9.42 11.90 10.90
CA ALA A 33 8.96 11.01 9.84
C ALA A 33 8.49 11.79 8.60
N LEU A 34 7.80 12.92 8.79
CA LEU A 34 7.39 13.79 7.67
C LEU A 34 8.59 14.41 6.95
N ALA A 35 9.62 14.83 7.71
CA ALA A 35 10.86 15.35 7.13
C ALA A 35 11.60 14.27 6.33
N LEU A 36 11.63 13.03 6.83
CA LEU A 36 12.20 11.89 6.10
C LEU A 36 11.45 11.64 4.79
N ILE A 37 10.12 11.58 4.82
CA ILE A 37 9.28 11.40 3.61
C ILE A 37 9.57 12.50 2.59
N PHE A 38 9.66 13.75 3.02
CA PHE A 38 9.94 14.88 2.14
C PHE A 38 11.35 14.80 1.52
N ALA A 39 12.36 14.49 2.32
CA ALA A 39 13.73 14.32 1.85
C ALA A 39 13.84 13.17 0.83
N ASP A 40 13.18 12.04 1.10
CA ASP A 40 13.18 10.89 0.20
C ASP A 40 12.39 11.14 -1.08
N ALA A 41 11.31 11.94 -1.03
CA ALA A 41 10.60 12.38 -2.24
C ALA A 41 11.50 13.20 -3.17
N ILE A 42 12.33 14.08 -2.62
CA ILE A 42 13.35 14.81 -3.39
C ILE A 42 14.37 13.83 -3.96
N LEU A 43 14.88 12.90 -3.15
CA LEU A 43 15.85 11.90 -3.59
C LEU A 43 15.29 11.05 -4.75
N VAL A 44 14.04 10.58 -4.65
CA VAL A 44 13.36 9.84 -5.71
C VAL A 44 13.24 10.67 -6.98
N ALA A 45 12.84 11.94 -6.88
CA ALA A 45 12.78 12.83 -8.03
C ALA A 45 14.15 13.02 -8.70
N LEU A 46 15.22 13.17 -7.91
CA LEU A 46 16.60 13.24 -8.41
C LEU A 46 17.03 11.92 -9.08
N ILE A 47 16.66 10.77 -8.51
CA ILE A 47 16.97 9.46 -9.10
C ILE A 47 16.27 9.33 -10.46
N ILE A 48 15.00 9.69 -10.58
CA ILE A 48 14.27 9.67 -11.86
C ILE A 48 14.94 10.60 -12.88
N ALA A 49 15.38 11.78 -12.47
CA ALA A 49 15.97 12.77 -13.37
C ALA A 49 17.39 12.42 -13.85
N TYR A 50 18.21 11.80 -12.98
CA TYR A 50 19.65 11.68 -13.21
C TYR A 50 20.18 10.25 -13.32
N VAL A 51 19.42 9.24 -12.91
CA VAL A 51 19.87 7.84 -12.94
C VAL A 51 19.19 7.10 -14.10
N PRO A 52 19.96 6.47 -15.01
CA PRO A 52 19.38 5.72 -16.12
C PRO A 52 18.46 4.60 -15.64
N TYR A 53 17.31 4.48 -16.29
CA TYR A 53 16.40 3.35 -16.11
C TYR A 53 17.11 2.02 -16.44
N THR A 54 16.84 0.99 -15.64
CA THR A 54 17.39 -0.35 -15.85
C THR A 54 16.28 -1.28 -16.32
N LYS A 55 16.28 -1.58 -17.62
CA LYS A 55 15.33 -2.52 -18.22
C LYS A 55 15.55 -3.93 -17.69
N ILE A 56 14.53 -4.48 -17.02
CA ILE A 56 14.49 -5.88 -16.59
C ILE A 56 13.18 -6.51 -17.02
N ASP A 57 12.09 -6.22 -16.32
CA ASP A 57 10.80 -6.92 -16.53
C ASP A 57 9.73 -6.08 -17.23
N TRP A 58 9.90 -4.75 -17.31
CA TRP A 58 8.86 -3.84 -17.80
C TRP A 58 8.29 -4.23 -19.16
N ASP A 59 9.15 -4.50 -20.14
CA ASP A 59 8.72 -4.88 -21.48
C ASP A 59 7.98 -6.21 -21.50
N ALA A 60 8.42 -7.18 -20.69
CA ALA A 60 7.69 -8.43 -20.53
C ALA A 60 6.30 -8.20 -19.92
N TYR A 61 6.21 -7.32 -18.92
CA TYR A 61 4.93 -6.93 -18.33
C TYR A 61 4.01 -6.25 -19.35
N MET A 62 4.54 -5.29 -20.14
CA MET A 62 3.76 -4.59 -21.16
C MET A 62 3.29 -5.52 -22.28
N SER A 63 4.11 -6.49 -22.70
CA SER A 63 3.72 -7.50 -23.69
C SER A 63 2.60 -8.41 -23.18
N GLN A 64 2.73 -8.91 -21.94
CA GLN A 64 1.70 -9.75 -21.30
C GLN A 64 0.38 -8.99 -21.14
N VAL A 65 0.44 -7.73 -20.70
CA VAL A 65 -0.73 -6.87 -20.54
C VAL A 65 -1.37 -6.55 -21.88
N SER A 66 -0.58 -6.29 -22.92
CA SER A 66 -1.09 -6.02 -24.27
C SER A 66 -1.83 -7.23 -24.85
N GLY A 67 -1.34 -8.45 -24.60
CA GLY A 67 -2.07 -9.68 -24.95
C GLY A 67 -3.43 -9.75 -24.24
N PHE A 68 -3.46 -9.49 -22.93
CA PHE A 68 -4.69 -9.50 -22.13
C PHE A 68 -5.69 -8.43 -22.60
N VAL A 69 -5.24 -7.18 -22.81
CA VAL A 69 -6.08 -6.08 -23.32
C VAL A 69 -6.55 -6.38 -24.74
N GLY A 70 -5.74 -7.06 -25.55
CA GLY A 70 -6.08 -7.55 -26.88
C GLY A 70 -7.10 -8.68 -26.93
N GLY A 71 -7.57 -9.17 -25.77
CA GLY A 71 -8.62 -10.19 -25.68
C GLY A 71 -8.12 -11.60 -25.42
N GLU A 72 -6.82 -11.81 -25.20
CA GLU A 72 -6.30 -13.13 -24.83
C GLU A 72 -6.78 -13.52 -23.42
N ARG A 73 -7.27 -14.75 -23.30
CA ARG A 73 -7.85 -15.33 -22.09
C ARG A 73 -7.22 -16.68 -21.73
N ASP A 74 -6.37 -17.25 -22.58
CA ASP A 74 -5.53 -18.36 -22.19
C ASP A 74 -4.25 -17.82 -21.53
N TYR A 75 -4.13 -18.03 -20.22
CA TYR A 75 -2.93 -17.66 -19.44
C TYR A 75 -1.64 -18.21 -20.04
N SER A 76 -1.71 -19.39 -20.66
CA SER A 76 -0.56 -20.05 -21.28
C SER A 76 -0.02 -19.28 -22.47
N ASN A 77 -0.84 -18.42 -23.09
CA ASN A 77 -0.48 -17.60 -24.24
C ASN A 77 -0.02 -16.19 -23.85
N LEU A 78 -0.28 -15.74 -22.61
CA LEU A 78 0.21 -14.46 -22.10
C LEU A 78 1.71 -14.56 -21.80
N LYS A 79 2.56 -14.21 -22.77
CA LYS A 79 4.03 -14.31 -22.66
C LYS A 79 4.70 -12.98 -23.00
N GLY A 80 5.86 -12.75 -22.40
CA GLY A 80 6.78 -11.67 -22.77
C GLY A 80 8.17 -12.23 -23.05
N ASP A 81 9.15 -11.35 -23.25
CA ASP A 81 10.54 -11.73 -23.55
C ASP A 81 11.19 -12.60 -22.46
N THR A 82 10.66 -12.56 -21.23
CA THR A 82 11.13 -13.35 -20.08
C THR A 82 10.36 -14.64 -19.87
N GLY A 83 9.42 -14.98 -20.77
CA GLY A 83 8.62 -16.21 -20.72
C GLY A 83 7.15 -15.98 -20.36
N PRO A 84 6.43 -17.05 -19.97
CA PRO A 84 5.01 -16.98 -19.68
C PRO A 84 4.71 -16.17 -18.42
N LEU A 85 3.52 -15.60 -18.36
CA LEU A 85 2.99 -14.92 -17.19
C LEU A 85 2.82 -15.92 -16.05
N VAL A 86 3.54 -15.67 -14.96
CA VAL A 86 3.45 -16.48 -13.73
C VAL A 86 2.71 -15.78 -12.60
N TYR A 87 2.35 -14.50 -12.75
CA TYR A 87 1.63 -13.76 -11.71
C TYR A 87 0.12 -14.04 -11.75
N PRO A 88 -0.59 -13.97 -10.60
CA PRO A 88 -2.04 -14.12 -10.59
C PRO A 88 -2.74 -12.89 -11.23
N ALA A 89 -4.06 -13.01 -11.48
CA ALA A 89 -4.82 -12.07 -12.31
C ALA A 89 -4.84 -10.62 -11.82
N GLY A 90 -4.62 -10.38 -10.52
CA GLY A 90 -4.44 -9.04 -9.97
C GLY A 90 -3.35 -8.23 -10.69
N PHE A 91 -2.26 -8.89 -11.10
CA PHE A 91 -1.20 -8.28 -11.88
C PHE A 91 -1.70 -7.67 -13.19
N LEU A 92 -2.51 -8.42 -13.94
CA LEU A 92 -3.02 -7.98 -15.25
C LEU A 92 -3.88 -6.72 -15.11
N TYR A 93 -4.76 -6.64 -14.11
CA TYR A 93 -5.56 -5.42 -13.90
C TYR A 93 -4.73 -4.22 -13.50
N VAL A 94 -3.81 -4.41 -12.55
CA VAL A 94 -2.95 -3.34 -12.06
C VAL A 94 -2.11 -2.80 -13.21
N TYR A 95 -1.46 -3.67 -13.97
CA TYR A 95 -0.62 -3.22 -15.08
C TYR A 95 -1.41 -2.76 -16.32
N SER A 96 -2.64 -3.23 -16.53
CA SER A 96 -3.55 -2.63 -17.53
C SER A 96 -3.90 -1.18 -17.15
N ALA A 97 -4.18 -0.92 -15.88
CA ALA A 97 -4.43 0.44 -15.39
C ALA A 97 -3.18 1.33 -15.49
N ILE A 98 -1.99 0.77 -15.18
CA ILE A 98 -0.72 1.47 -15.38
C ILE A 98 -0.53 1.81 -16.86
N GLN A 99 -0.69 0.84 -17.77
CA GLN A 99 -0.55 1.06 -19.21
C GLN A 99 -1.51 2.14 -19.70
N TYR A 100 -2.77 2.12 -19.24
CA TYR A 100 -3.77 3.13 -19.58
C TYR A 100 -3.38 4.54 -19.12
N VAL A 101 -2.88 4.69 -17.89
CA VAL A 101 -2.51 6.01 -17.33
C VAL A 101 -1.19 6.54 -17.88
N THR A 102 -0.23 5.64 -18.13
CA THR A 102 1.14 6.01 -18.53
C THR A 102 1.35 5.99 -20.04
N GLY A 103 0.41 5.44 -20.79
CA GLY A 103 0.59 5.12 -22.22
C GLY A 103 1.55 3.94 -22.47
N GLY A 104 1.98 3.23 -21.43
CA GLY A 104 3.05 2.21 -21.52
C GLY A 104 4.46 2.80 -21.52
N GLU A 105 4.59 4.12 -21.36
CA GLU A 105 5.87 4.82 -21.35
C GLU A 105 6.60 4.69 -20.00
N VAL A 106 7.91 4.49 -20.06
CA VAL A 106 8.75 4.26 -18.87
C VAL A 106 8.76 5.47 -17.95
N TYR A 107 8.95 6.68 -18.48
CA TYR A 107 9.10 7.88 -17.64
C TYR A 107 7.86 8.20 -16.79
N PRO A 108 6.62 8.23 -17.36
CA PRO A 108 5.41 8.35 -16.54
C PRO A 108 5.25 7.21 -15.53
N ALA A 109 5.63 5.97 -15.89
CA ALA A 109 5.63 4.85 -14.96
C ALA A 109 6.62 5.05 -13.81
N GLN A 110 7.83 5.58 -14.05
CA GLN A 110 8.79 5.91 -13.00
C GLN A 110 8.22 6.94 -12.00
N ILE A 111 7.49 7.94 -12.47
CA ILE A 111 6.79 8.90 -11.60
C ILE A 111 5.73 8.18 -10.76
N LEU A 112 4.90 7.33 -11.38
CA LEU A 112 3.86 6.57 -10.68
C LEU A 112 4.46 5.66 -9.59
N PHE A 113 5.53 4.93 -9.92
CA PHE A 113 6.23 4.07 -8.97
C PHE A 113 6.98 4.88 -7.89
N GLY A 114 7.45 6.08 -8.22
CA GLY A 114 8.00 7.02 -7.24
C GLY A 114 6.95 7.45 -6.22
N LEU A 115 5.73 7.79 -6.66
CA LEU A 115 4.61 8.08 -5.75
C LEU A 115 4.25 6.85 -4.90
N LEU A 116 4.17 5.67 -5.52
CA LEU A 116 3.91 4.41 -4.81
C LEU A 116 4.97 4.13 -3.74
N TYR A 117 6.24 4.39 -4.04
CA TYR A 117 7.34 4.27 -3.09
C TYR A 117 7.14 5.17 -1.87
N ILE A 118 6.81 6.44 -2.10
CA ILE A 118 6.59 7.41 -1.02
C ILE A 118 5.38 7.03 -0.16
N ILE A 119 4.30 6.53 -0.77
CA ILE A 119 3.15 5.99 -0.04
C ILE A 119 3.58 4.80 0.83
N ASN A 120 4.32 3.85 0.25
CA ASN A 120 4.81 2.68 0.96
C ASN A 120 5.72 3.07 2.13
N LEU A 121 6.65 4.00 1.92
CA LEU A 121 7.53 4.52 2.97
C LEU A 121 6.70 5.14 4.11
N GLY A 122 5.69 5.94 3.78
CA GLY A 122 4.79 6.51 4.78
C GLY A 122 4.08 5.46 5.63
N ILE A 123 3.58 4.39 5.01
CA ILE A 123 2.94 3.26 5.71
C ILE A 123 3.94 2.54 6.61
N VAL A 124 5.15 2.27 6.12
CA VAL A 124 6.21 1.60 6.89
C VAL A 124 6.62 2.43 8.10
N LEU A 125 6.88 3.72 7.92
CA LEU A 125 7.20 4.64 9.03
C LEU A 125 6.06 4.69 10.05
N PHE A 126 4.81 4.71 9.58
CA PHE A 126 3.64 4.64 10.44
C PHE A 126 3.59 3.35 11.27
N ILE A 127 3.83 2.18 10.67
CA ILE A 127 3.88 0.89 11.36
C ILE A 127 4.95 0.90 12.46
N TYR A 128 6.16 1.39 12.16
CA TYR A 128 7.24 1.47 13.15
C TYR A 128 6.95 2.45 14.27
N MET A 129 6.36 3.61 13.98
CA MET A 129 5.93 4.56 15.01
C MET A 129 4.79 4.01 15.87
N LYS A 130 3.89 3.20 15.29
CA LYS A 130 2.74 2.63 16.01
C LYS A 130 3.13 1.47 16.91
N THR A 131 4.11 0.67 16.49
CA THR A 131 4.60 -0.50 17.25
C THR A 131 5.68 -0.14 18.25
N ASP A 132 6.28 1.06 18.16
CA ASP A 132 7.45 1.48 18.94
C ASP A 132 8.60 0.44 18.91
N ALA A 133 8.67 -0.34 17.82
CA ALA A 133 9.60 -1.47 17.69
C ALA A 133 11.06 -1.04 17.48
N LEU A 134 11.30 0.21 17.06
CA LEU A 134 12.63 0.75 16.79
C LEU A 134 12.82 2.13 17.44
N PRO A 135 14.07 2.50 17.78
CA PRO A 135 14.37 3.86 18.20
C PRO A 135 14.14 4.84 17.04
N TRP A 136 13.76 6.07 17.37
CA TRP A 136 13.34 7.07 16.39
C TRP A 136 14.40 7.38 15.32
N TRP A 137 15.70 7.34 15.67
CA TRP A 137 16.80 7.56 14.73
C TRP A 137 16.93 6.44 13.69
N ALA A 138 16.50 5.21 14.02
CA ALA A 138 16.58 4.09 13.09
C ALA A 138 15.59 4.24 11.91
N LEU A 139 14.59 5.12 12.02
CA LEU A 139 13.69 5.46 10.92
C LEU A 139 14.46 6.04 9.71
N SER A 140 15.58 6.74 9.95
CA SER A 140 16.45 7.23 8.87
C SER A 140 17.07 6.09 8.05
N LEU A 141 17.41 4.97 8.69
CA LEU A 141 18.01 3.83 8.00
C LEU A 141 17.03 3.18 7.01
N LEU A 142 15.73 3.29 7.26
CA LEU A 142 14.69 2.77 6.35
C LEU A 142 14.65 3.53 5.01
N CYS A 143 15.01 4.82 5.03
CA CYS A 143 15.04 5.67 3.83
C CYS A 143 16.33 5.45 3.02
N LEU A 144 17.44 5.05 3.65
CA LEU A 144 18.74 4.98 2.96
C LEU A 144 18.94 3.74 2.05
N SER A 145 17.91 2.92 1.84
CA SER A 145 18.04 1.69 1.06
C SER A 145 18.11 1.96 -0.44
N LYS A 146 19.33 1.96 -0.99
CA LYS A 146 19.56 2.03 -2.45
C LYS A 146 18.81 0.95 -3.22
N ARG A 147 18.68 -0.24 -2.62
CA ARG A 147 17.98 -1.38 -3.25
C ARG A 147 16.49 -1.08 -3.43
N MET A 148 15.83 -0.49 -2.42
CA MET A 148 14.41 -0.18 -2.50
C MET A 148 14.12 0.86 -3.58
N HIS A 149 14.93 1.93 -3.64
CA HIS A 149 14.87 2.92 -4.71
C HIS A 149 15.00 2.29 -6.09
N SER A 150 15.99 1.40 -6.27
CA SER A 150 16.19 0.71 -7.54
C SER A 150 15.01 -0.18 -7.93
N ILE A 151 14.46 -0.95 -6.99
CA ILE A 151 13.33 -1.84 -7.25
C ILE A 151 12.07 -1.07 -7.67
N PHE A 152 11.73 0.00 -6.95
CA PHE A 152 10.55 0.81 -7.27
C PHE A 152 10.76 1.61 -8.55
N VAL A 153 11.81 2.41 -8.62
CA VAL A 153 11.90 3.53 -9.58
C VAL A 153 12.71 3.17 -10.82
N LEU A 154 13.68 2.26 -10.72
CA LEU A 154 14.57 1.92 -11.84
C LEU A 154 14.23 0.61 -12.52
N ARG A 155 13.41 -0.25 -11.90
CA ARG A 155 13.04 -1.58 -12.42
C ARG A 155 11.55 -1.78 -12.59
N LEU A 156 10.73 -0.98 -11.91
CA LEU A 156 9.26 -0.99 -12.03
C LEU A 156 8.64 -2.37 -11.73
N PHE A 157 9.18 -3.07 -10.72
CA PHE A 157 8.77 -4.43 -10.38
C PHE A 157 7.37 -4.52 -9.77
N ASN A 158 6.63 -5.56 -10.13
CA ASN A 158 5.30 -5.84 -9.61
C ASN A 158 5.28 -6.00 -8.07
N ASP A 159 6.39 -6.44 -7.50
CA ASP A 159 6.62 -6.53 -6.05
C ASP A 159 6.26 -5.24 -5.30
N CYS A 160 6.41 -4.08 -5.94
CA CYS A 160 6.13 -2.78 -5.33
C CYS A 160 4.66 -2.64 -4.92
N PHE A 161 3.73 -3.02 -5.81
CA PHE A 161 2.29 -2.97 -5.53
C PHE A 161 1.91 -4.01 -4.48
N ALA A 162 2.35 -5.26 -4.65
CA ALA A 162 2.08 -6.34 -3.70
C ALA A 162 2.58 -6.00 -2.29
N THR A 163 3.79 -5.49 -2.16
CA THR A 163 4.40 -5.10 -0.87
C THR A 163 3.68 -3.91 -0.24
N THR A 164 3.29 -2.91 -1.04
CA THR A 164 2.56 -1.73 -0.54
C THR A 164 1.20 -2.12 0.01
N LEU A 165 0.44 -2.99 -0.69
CA LEU A 165 -0.82 -3.51 -0.19
C LEU A 165 -0.62 -4.38 1.06
N LEU A 166 0.42 -5.20 1.11
CA LEU A 166 0.74 -5.99 2.31
C LEU A 166 1.00 -5.08 3.53
N HIS A 167 1.78 -4.01 3.38
CA HIS A 167 2.00 -3.05 4.46
C HIS A 167 0.70 -2.31 4.84
N ALA A 168 -0.14 -1.95 3.87
CA ALA A 168 -1.45 -1.35 4.14
C ALA A 168 -2.40 -2.30 4.91
N ALA A 169 -2.37 -3.59 4.57
CA ALA A 169 -3.09 -4.63 5.30
C ALA A 169 -2.59 -4.72 6.74
N MET A 170 -1.27 -4.76 6.94
CA MET A 170 -0.65 -4.77 8.27
C MET A 170 -1.03 -3.54 9.10
N ALA A 171 -0.98 -2.35 8.49
CA ALA A 171 -1.42 -1.12 9.14
C ALA A 171 -2.89 -1.19 9.55
N SER A 172 -3.77 -1.77 8.74
CA SER A 172 -5.19 -1.96 9.08
C SER A 172 -5.38 -2.94 10.25
N LEU A 173 -4.61 -4.03 10.28
CA LEU A 173 -4.62 -5.02 11.35
C LEU A 173 -4.14 -4.45 12.69
N LEU A 174 -3.14 -3.55 12.68
CA LEU A 174 -2.71 -2.84 13.89
C LEU A 174 -3.82 -1.99 14.54
N TYR A 175 -4.82 -1.58 13.75
CA TYR A 175 -6.00 -0.85 14.22
C TYR A 175 -7.21 -1.76 14.48
N GLN A 176 -7.00 -3.08 14.55
CA GLN A 176 -8.05 -4.08 14.75
C GLN A 176 -9.14 -4.05 13.67
N ARG A 177 -8.83 -3.49 12.47
CA ARG A 177 -9.73 -3.50 11.31
C ARG A 177 -9.52 -4.78 10.50
N TRP A 178 -9.87 -5.92 11.10
CA TRP A 178 -9.58 -7.25 10.56
C TRP A 178 -10.13 -7.50 9.16
N HIS A 179 -11.40 -7.20 8.90
CA HIS A 179 -12.02 -7.39 7.58
C HIS A 179 -11.33 -6.56 6.50
N LEU A 180 -11.05 -5.28 6.78
CA LEU A 180 -10.33 -4.40 5.84
C LEU A 180 -8.91 -4.92 5.58
N GLY A 181 -8.20 -5.30 6.64
CA GLY A 181 -6.86 -5.89 6.54
C GLY A 181 -6.85 -7.13 5.64
N LEU A 182 -7.84 -8.02 5.79
CA LEU A 182 -7.94 -9.24 4.99
C LEU A 182 -8.35 -8.98 3.54
N ILE A 183 -9.24 -8.02 3.29
CA ILE A 183 -9.59 -7.59 1.92
C ILE A 183 -8.35 -7.07 1.20
N ILE A 184 -7.59 -6.18 1.85
CA ILE A 184 -6.35 -5.61 1.29
C ILE A 184 -5.29 -6.71 1.11
N PHE A 185 -5.12 -7.61 2.09
CA PHE A 185 -4.20 -8.73 2.02
C PHE A 185 -4.53 -9.66 0.84
N SER A 186 -5.81 -9.95 0.63
CA SER A 186 -6.27 -10.74 -0.52
C SER A 186 -5.94 -10.04 -1.84
N GLY A 187 -6.13 -8.72 -1.93
CA GLY A 187 -5.68 -7.93 -3.08
C GLY A 187 -4.16 -8.01 -3.31
N ALA A 188 -3.35 -8.05 -2.26
CA ALA A 188 -1.90 -8.23 -2.39
C ALA A 188 -1.54 -9.62 -2.95
N VAL A 189 -2.23 -10.67 -2.46
CA VAL A 189 -2.05 -12.06 -2.95
C VAL A 189 -2.44 -12.20 -4.41
N SER A 190 -3.50 -11.51 -4.87
CA SER A 190 -3.92 -11.57 -6.28
C SER A 190 -2.92 -10.89 -7.22
N ILE A 191 -2.06 -9.99 -6.73
CA ILE A 191 -0.99 -9.36 -7.51
C ILE A 191 0.28 -10.23 -7.54
N LYS A 192 0.67 -10.78 -6.39
CA LYS A 192 1.86 -11.65 -6.28
C LYS A 192 1.69 -12.72 -5.21
N MET A 193 1.82 -13.98 -5.63
CA MET A 193 1.60 -15.16 -4.77
C MET A 193 2.53 -15.24 -3.56
N ASN A 194 3.72 -14.64 -3.60
CA ASN A 194 4.68 -14.66 -2.47
C ASN A 194 4.09 -14.05 -1.18
N VAL A 195 3.08 -13.19 -1.30
CA VAL A 195 2.38 -12.62 -0.13
C VAL A 195 1.66 -13.71 0.68
N LEU A 196 1.31 -14.85 0.06
CA LEU A 196 0.70 -15.98 0.74
C LEU A 196 1.59 -16.56 1.86
N LEU A 197 2.91 -16.33 1.81
CA LEU A 197 3.84 -16.75 2.86
C LEU A 197 3.53 -16.11 4.23
N TYR A 198 2.81 -14.99 4.27
CA TYR A 198 2.36 -14.33 5.51
C TYR A 198 1.05 -14.91 6.05
N ALA A 199 0.33 -15.73 5.27
CA ALA A 199 -0.99 -16.25 5.63
C ALA A 199 -0.98 -17.14 6.90
N PRO A 200 0.01 -18.04 7.13
CA PRO A 200 0.03 -18.85 8.35
C PRO A 200 0.10 -18.00 9.63
N SER A 201 0.99 -16.99 9.65
CA SER A 201 1.08 -16.06 10.78
C SER A 201 -0.19 -15.22 10.96
N LEU A 202 -0.79 -14.77 9.85
CA LEU A 202 -2.04 -14.01 9.89
C LEU A 202 -3.19 -14.84 10.45
N PHE A 203 -3.31 -16.10 10.03
CA PHE A 203 -4.37 -16.99 10.50
C PHE A 203 -4.26 -17.25 12.02
N LEU A 204 -3.05 -17.49 12.54
CA LEU A 204 -2.84 -17.61 13.97
C LEU A 204 -3.21 -16.34 14.75
N LEU A 205 -2.89 -15.16 14.21
CA LEU A 205 -3.29 -13.89 14.81
C LEU A 205 -4.82 -13.73 14.81
N MET A 206 -5.50 -14.14 13.75
CA MET A 206 -6.96 -14.09 13.67
C MET A 206 -7.63 -15.01 14.70
N LEU A 207 -7.16 -16.25 14.86
CA LEU A 207 -7.69 -17.18 15.86
C LEU A 207 -7.54 -16.65 17.30
N LYS A 208 -6.51 -15.83 17.54
CA LYS A 208 -6.28 -15.19 18.85
C LYS A 208 -7.05 -13.88 19.01
N GLY A 209 -7.25 -13.13 17.93
CA GLY A 209 -7.79 -11.77 17.94
C GLY A 209 -9.28 -11.65 17.63
N MET A 210 -9.91 -12.70 17.09
CA MET A 210 -11.30 -12.72 16.64
C MET A 210 -12.02 -13.97 17.16
N ASP A 211 -13.34 -13.91 17.23
CA ASP A 211 -14.20 -15.07 17.40
C ASP A 211 -14.31 -15.88 16.09
N ILE A 212 -14.80 -17.12 16.19
CA ILE A 212 -14.88 -18.03 15.03
C ILE A 212 -15.75 -17.44 13.90
N ILE A 213 -16.85 -16.77 14.24
CA ILE A 213 -17.75 -16.16 13.24
C ILE A 213 -17.02 -15.01 12.53
N GLY A 214 -16.32 -14.16 13.29
CA GLY A 214 -15.49 -13.09 12.73
C GLY A 214 -14.40 -13.62 11.79
N VAL A 215 -13.71 -14.70 12.17
CA VAL A 215 -12.71 -15.38 11.32
C VAL A 215 -13.34 -15.84 10.00
N ILE A 216 -14.46 -16.57 10.06
CA ILE A 216 -15.16 -17.07 8.87
C ILE A 216 -15.59 -15.92 7.97
N SER A 217 -16.19 -14.86 8.54
CA SER A 217 -16.65 -13.70 7.79
C SER A 217 -15.50 -12.95 7.11
N ALA A 218 -14.37 -12.77 7.79
CA ALA A 218 -13.20 -12.11 7.22
C ALA A 218 -12.55 -12.95 6.11
N LEU A 219 -12.46 -14.27 6.29
CA LEU A 219 -12.00 -15.19 5.24
C LEU A 219 -12.94 -15.22 4.04
N ALA A 220 -14.27 -15.17 4.25
CA ALA A 220 -15.25 -15.07 3.18
C ALA A 220 -15.06 -13.78 2.36
N GLY A 221 -14.80 -12.66 3.04
CA GLY A 221 -14.46 -11.40 2.36
C GLY A 221 -13.18 -11.49 1.54
N ALA A 222 -12.13 -12.12 2.07
CA ALA A 222 -10.89 -12.36 1.32
C ALA A 222 -11.11 -13.29 0.11
N ALA A 223 -11.89 -14.36 0.28
CA ALA A 223 -12.24 -15.29 -0.79
C ALA A 223 -13.05 -14.60 -1.90
N LEU A 224 -13.98 -13.71 -1.56
CA LEU A 224 -14.74 -12.92 -2.52
C LEU A 224 -13.82 -12.08 -3.41
N VAL A 225 -12.79 -11.44 -2.83
CA VAL A 225 -11.79 -10.69 -3.61
C VAL A 225 -11.05 -11.59 -4.60
N GLN A 226 -10.65 -12.81 -4.20
CA GLN A 226 -10.00 -13.76 -5.11
C GLN A 226 -10.93 -14.20 -6.24
N VAL A 227 -12.18 -14.51 -5.90
CA VAL A 227 -13.20 -14.90 -6.90
C VAL A 227 -13.41 -13.76 -7.89
N LEU A 228 -13.59 -12.52 -7.43
CA LEU A 228 -13.77 -11.36 -8.32
C LEU A 228 -12.55 -11.09 -9.21
N ALA A 229 -11.35 -11.23 -8.65
CA ALA A 229 -10.11 -11.07 -9.41
C ALA A 229 -9.90 -12.18 -10.45
N LEU A 230 -10.36 -13.41 -10.19
CA LEU A 230 -10.27 -14.50 -11.16
C LEU A 230 -11.40 -14.44 -12.19
N SER A 231 -12.62 -14.14 -11.75
CA SER A 231 -13.83 -14.25 -12.57
C SER A 231 -13.94 -13.15 -13.62
N SER A 232 -13.58 -11.91 -13.27
CA SER A 232 -13.67 -10.78 -14.20
C SER A 232 -12.63 -10.83 -15.32
N SER A 233 -11.57 -11.64 -15.20
CA SER A 233 -10.56 -11.78 -16.26
C SER A 233 -10.84 -12.95 -17.18
N PHE A 234 -11.39 -14.07 -16.70
CA PHE A 234 -11.32 -15.34 -17.44
C PHE A 234 -12.62 -16.15 -17.49
N LEU A 235 -13.63 -15.83 -16.67
CA LEU A 235 -14.88 -16.60 -16.60
C LEU A 235 -16.05 -16.00 -17.40
N GLY A 236 -15.79 -15.08 -18.33
CA GLY A 236 -16.81 -14.61 -19.27
C GLY A 236 -18.03 -13.93 -18.65
N LEU A 237 -17.88 -13.31 -17.46
CA LEU A 237 -18.95 -12.53 -16.81
C LEU A 237 -19.04 -11.08 -17.31
N SER A 238 -18.81 -10.87 -18.59
CA SER A 238 -19.10 -9.62 -19.29
C SER A 238 -19.93 -9.96 -20.53
N ALA A 239 -21.24 -9.82 -20.36
CA ALA A 239 -22.22 -9.61 -21.42
C ALA A 239 -22.09 -8.18 -21.97
#